data_AF-X1JGD5-F1
#
_entry.id   AF-X1JGD5-F1
#
_cell.length_a   1.000
_cell.length_b   1.000
_cell.length_c   1.000
_cell.angle_alpha   90.00
_cell.angle_beta   90.00
_cell.angle_gamma   90.00
#
_symmetry.space_group_name_H-M   'P 1'
#
loop_
_entity.id
_entity.type
_entity.pdbx_description
1 polymer ?
#
loop_
_entity_poly.entity_id
_entity_poly.type
_entity_poly.pdbx_seq_one_letter_code
_entity_poly.pdbx_strand_id
1 'polypeptide(L)'
;MEILKDKNFEVLYFLDKIDEFVLHNLDKYDEKKLKSIQRGDLNLNGKEKREEEKDDKAKKPKHANLMESIKKNLGDKVSDVKISHRLKTSAVCLVSSETG
;
A
#
# COMPACT_ATOMS: atom_id res chain seq x y z
N MET A 1 -7.03 2.90 -2.43
CA MET A 1 -8.38 3.07 -3.03
C MET A 1 -8.41 4.32 -3.89
N GLU A 2 -8.04 5.48 -3.36
CA GLU A 2 -8.05 6.76 -4.10
C GLU A 2 -7.32 6.68 -5.45
N ILE A 3 -6.03 6.31 -5.44
CA ILE A 3 -5.26 6.25 -6.69
C ILE A 3 -5.75 5.16 -7.66
N LEU A 4 -6.32 4.07 -7.15
CA LEU A 4 -6.85 2.98 -7.98
C LEU A 4 -8.09 3.43 -8.75
N LYS A 5 -8.96 4.20 -8.10
CA LYS A 5 -10.13 4.80 -8.73
C LYS A 5 -9.71 5.81 -9.80
N ASP A 6 -8.74 6.67 -9.51
CA ASP A 6 -8.23 7.62 -10.50
C ASP A 6 -7.61 6.94 -11.73
N LYS A 7 -6.89 5.84 -11.50
CA LYS A 7 -6.25 5.04 -12.56
C LYS A 7 -7.23 4.06 -13.23
N ASN A 8 -8.51 4.11 -12.87
CA ASN A 8 -9.57 3.27 -13.41
C ASN A 8 -9.30 1.75 -13.28
N PHE A 9 -8.64 1.35 -12.20
CA PHE A 9 -8.52 -0.05 -11.82
C PHE A 9 -9.81 -0.53 -11.15
N GLU A 10 -10.27 -1.71 -11.53
CA GLU A 10 -11.37 -2.38 -10.85
C GLU A 10 -10.92 -2.86 -9.47
N VAL A 11 -11.76 -2.65 -8.47
CA VAL A 11 -11.51 -3.03 -7.08
C VAL A 11 -12.61 -3.98 -6.62
N LEU A 12 -12.21 -5.19 -6.23
CA LEU A 12 -13.11 -6.19 -5.67
C LEU A 12 -13.37 -5.90 -4.18
N TYR A 13 -14.64 -5.88 -3.79
CA TYR A 13 -15.04 -5.77 -2.39
C TYR A 13 -15.42 -7.14 -1.86
N PHE A 14 -14.74 -7.52 -0.80
CA PHE A 14 -14.97 -8.75 -0.03
C PHE A 14 -15.52 -8.32 1.32
N LEU A 15 -16.82 -8.51 1.52
CA LEU A 15 -17.57 -7.96 2.66
C LEU A 15 -17.87 -9.03 3.71
N ASP A 16 -17.73 -10.31 3.36
CA ASP A 16 -18.06 -11.42 4.24
C ASP A 16 -16.81 -11.91 4.99
N LYS A 17 -17.01 -12.37 6.23
CA LYS A 17 -15.91 -12.89 7.07
C LYS A 17 -15.19 -14.08 6.43
N ILE A 18 -15.92 -14.89 5.66
CA ILE A 18 -15.36 -16.06 4.98
C ILE A 18 -14.38 -15.66 3.88
N ASP A 19 -14.52 -14.46 3.31
CA ASP A 19 -13.69 -14.01 2.19
C ASP A 19 -12.21 -13.91 2.59
N GLU A 20 -11.91 -13.54 3.84
CA GLU A 20 -10.53 -13.48 4.32
C GLU A 20 -9.85 -14.85 4.25
N PHE A 21 -10.58 -15.91 4.61
CA PHE A 21 -10.09 -17.29 4.50
C PHE A 21 -9.93 -17.70 3.02
N VAL A 22 -10.89 -17.36 2.17
CA VAL A 22 -10.83 -17.67 0.74
C VAL A 22 -9.63 -16.99 0.09
N LEU A 23 -9.43 -15.70 0.32
CA LEU A 23 -8.31 -14.92 -0.22
C LEU A 23 -6.95 -15.39 0.28
N HIS A 24 -6.87 -15.96 1.48
CA HIS A 24 -5.64 -16.56 1.96
C HIS A 24 -5.24 -17.82 1.16
N ASN A 25 -6.23 -18.58 0.68
CA ASN A 25 -6.00 -19.82 -0.07
C ASN A 25 -6.01 -19.60 -1.60
N LEU A 26 -6.62 -18.51 -2.07
CA LEU A 26 -6.77 -18.18 -3.49
C LEU A 26 -5.64 -17.25 -3.96
N ASP A 27 -4.54 -17.83 -4.45
CA ASP A 27 -3.38 -17.06 -4.94
C ASP A 27 -3.64 -16.38 -6.30
N LYS A 28 -4.36 -17.07 -7.20
CA LYS A 28 -4.64 -16.59 -8.57
C LYS A 28 -6.05 -16.97 -9.03
N TYR A 29 -6.60 -16.10 -9.87
CA TYR A 29 -7.82 -16.37 -10.63
C TYR A 29 -7.55 -16.01 -12.09
N ASP A 30 -7.82 -16.93 -13.02
CA ASP A 30 -7.62 -16.71 -14.46
C ASP A 30 -6.22 -16.14 -14.79
N GLU A 31 -5.19 -16.82 -14.28
CA GLU A 31 -3.77 -16.44 -14.36
C GLU A 31 -3.38 -15.09 -13.70
N LYS A 32 -4.34 -14.31 -13.21
CA LYS A 32 -4.12 -13.03 -12.53
C LYS A 32 -3.93 -13.25 -11.03
N LYS A 33 -2.84 -12.71 -10.50
CA LYS A 33 -2.59 -12.67 -9.05
C LYS A 33 -3.50 -11.65 -8.39
N LEU A 34 -4.13 -12.05 -7.29
CA LEU A 34 -4.89 -11.12 -6.45
C LEU A 34 -3.92 -10.33 -5.57
N LYS A 35 -4.08 -9.01 -5.50
CA LYS A 35 -3.29 -8.14 -4.63
C LYS A 35 -4.22 -7.39 -3.70
N SER A 36 -3.99 -7.54 -2.39
CA SER A 36 -4.71 -6.76 -1.40
C SER A 36 -4.29 -5.30 -1.45
N ILE A 37 -5.27 -4.40 -1.43
CA ILE A 37 -5.04 -2.97 -1.36
C ILE A 37 -4.57 -2.57 0.05
N GLN A 38 -4.89 -3.34 1.08
CA GLN A 38 -4.64 -3.02 2.49
C GLN A 38 -3.37 -3.67 3.06
N ARG A 39 -2.74 -4.62 2.34
CA ARG A 39 -1.55 -5.34 2.78
C ARG A 39 -0.34 -4.97 1.92
N GLY A 40 0.78 -4.69 2.57
CA GLY A 40 2.06 -4.40 1.95
C GLY A 40 2.05 -3.23 0.96
N ASP A 41 3.05 -3.24 0.08
CA ASP A 41 3.22 -2.19 -0.93
C ASP A 41 2.30 -2.44 -2.14
N LEU A 42 1.59 -1.37 -2.56
CA LEU A 42 0.73 -1.38 -3.74
C LEU A 42 1.59 -1.19 -5.00
N ASN A 43 2.35 -2.22 -5.35
CA ASN A 43 3.15 -2.22 -6.58
C ASN A 43 2.24 -2.45 -7.78
N LEU A 44 1.77 -1.35 -8.39
CA LEU A 44 1.10 -1.38 -9.68
C LEU A 44 2.14 -1.60 -10.80
N ASN A 45 1.69 -2.00 -11.98
CA ASN A 45 2.51 -2.50 -13.10
C ASN A 45 3.86 -1.77 -13.32
N GLY A 46 4.85 -2.47 -13.91
CA GLY A 46 6.27 -2.06 -13.93
C GLY A 46 6.66 -0.70 -14.51
N LYS A 47 5.75 0.06 -15.16
CA LYS A 47 6.00 1.47 -15.51
C LYS A 47 5.83 2.39 -14.31
N GLU A 48 4.79 2.19 -13.52
CA GLU A 48 4.48 3.03 -12.36
C GLU A 48 5.49 2.82 -11.23
N LYS A 49 5.93 1.57 -11.04
CA LYS A 49 6.99 1.25 -10.07
C LYS A 49 8.28 2.08 -10.29
N ARG A 50 8.65 2.36 -11.55
CA ARG A 50 9.82 3.18 -11.87
C ARG A 50 9.61 4.66 -11.58
N GLU A 51 8.38 5.15 -11.69
CA GLU A 51 8.03 6.53 -11.36
C GLU A 51 7.96 6.72 -9.85
N GLU A 52 7.35 5.78 -9.13
CA GLU A 52 7.31 5.73 -7.66
C GLU A 52 8.73 5.71 -7.07
N GLU A 53 9.64 4.90 -7.61
CA GLU A 53 11.04 4.86 -7.15
C GLU A 53 11.78 6.19 -7.37
N LYS A 54 11.49 6.90 -8.47
CA LYS A 54 12.08 8.22 -8.73
C LYS A 54 11.53 9.28 -7.78
N ASP A 55 10.22 9.27 -7.58
CA ASP A 55 9.53 10.22 -6.71
C ASP A 55 9.93 10.01 -5.24
N ASP A 56 10.07 8.75 -4.82
CA ASP A 56 10.65 8.36 -3.53
C ASP A 56 12.04 8.95 -3.33
N LYS A 57 12.93 8.84 -4.32
CA LYS A 57 14.29 9.40 -4.23
C LYS A 57 14.29 10.92 -4.09
N ALA A 58 13.29 11.60 -4.66
CA ALA A 58 13.17 13.06 -4.57
C ALA A 58 12.52 13.52 -3.24
N LYS A 59 11.53 12.77 -2.74
CA LYS A 59 10.71 13.16 -1.58
C LYS A 59 11.22 12.61 -0.25
N LYS A 60 11.81 11.41 -0.22
CA LYS A 60 12.41 10.82 1.00
C LYS A 60 13.38 11.77 1.71
N PRO A 61 14.37 12.39 1.05
CA PRO A 61 15.28 13.30 1.74
C PRO A 61 14.57 14.56 2.27
N LYS A 62 13.56 15.08 1.57
CA LYS A 62 12.80 16.27 1.99
C LYS A 62 11.95 16.02 3.24
N HIS A 63 11.49 14.79 3.43
CA HIS A 63 10.57 14.43 4.51
C HIS A 63 11.18 13.48 5.55
N ALA A 64 12.49 13.20 5.45
CA ALA A 64 13.19 12.26 6.32
C ALA A 64 13.04 12.63 7.81
N ASN A 65 13.31 13.88 8.17
CA ASN A 65 13.20 14.36 9.56
C ASN A 65 11.77 14.20 10.13
N LEU A 66 10.75 14.41 9.29
CA LEU A 66 9.36 14.24 9.69
C LEU A 66 9.02 12.77 9.91
N MET A 67 9.43 11.89 8.98
CA MET A 67 9.20 10.45 9.10
C MET A 67 9.90 9.86 10.32
N GLU A 68 11.14 10.27 10.59
CA GLU A 68 11.89 9.84 11.77
C GLU A 68 11.21 10.33 13.07
N SER A 69 10.75 11.58 13.09
CA SER A 69 10.01 12.13 14.24
C SER A 69 8.72 11.37 14.49
N ILE A 70 7.96 11.04 13.44
CA ILE A 70 6.73 10.25 13.55
C ILE A 70 7.05 8.83 14.05
N LYS A 71 8.04 8.18 13.45
CA LYS A 71 8.48 6.84 13.83
C LYS A 71 8.93 6.79 15.30
N LYS A 72 9.68 7.78 15.76
CA LYS A 72 10.12 7.89 17.16
C LYS A 72 8.96 8.09 18.13
N ASN A 73 7.97 8.92 17.77
CA ASN A 73 6.78 9.14 18.62
C ASN A 73 5.88 7.91 18.68
N LEU A 74 5.78 7.14 17.60
CA LEU A 74 4.97 5.92 17.54
C LEU A 74 5.69 4.69 18.12
N GLY A 75 7.03 4.69 18.17
CA GLY A 75 7.84 3.63 18.75
C GLY A 75 7.49 2.26 18.18
N ASP A 76 7.18 1.32 19.07
CA ASP A 76 6.88 -0.08 18.73
C ASP A 76 5.46 -0.30 18.20
N LYS A 77 4.61 0.74 18.16
CA LYS A 77 3.25 0.63 17.63
C LYS A 77 3.20 0.46 16.10
N VAL A 78 4.27 0.82 15.41
CA VAL A 78 4.38 0.70 13.94
C VAL A 78 5.70 0.06 13.58
N SER A 79 5.74 -0.74 12.51
CA SER A 79 6.97 -1.37 12.02
C SER A 79 7.82 -0.41 11.20
N ASP A 80 7.21 0.49 10.42
CA ASP A 80 7.93 1.48 9.60
C ASP A 80 7.02 2.68 9.23
N VAL A 81 7.61 3.79 8.79
CA VAL A 81 6.92 4.97 8.28
C VAL A 81 7.49 5.32 6.90
N LYS A 82 6.66 5.25 5.87
CA LYS A 82 7.07 5.45 4.47
C LYS A 82 6.19 6.47 3.76
N ILE A 83 6.70 7.04 2.67
CA ILE A 83 5.90 7.82 1.73
C ILE A 83 4.92 6.88 1.04
N SER A 84 3.66 7.29 1.02
CA SER A 84 2.59 6.50 0.43
C SER A 84 2.29 6.97 -0.99
N HIS A 85 2.29 6.03 -1.94
CA HIS A 85 1.83 6.22 -3.33
C HIS A 85 0.35 5.87 -3.54
N ARG A 86 -0.37 5.50 -2.47
CA ARG A 86 -1.76 5.00 -2.53
C ARG A 86 -2.82 6.06 -2.20
N LEU A 87 -2.41 7.24 -1.74
CA LEU A 87 -3.27 8.32 -1.25
C LEU A 87 -3.15 9.54 -2.17
N LYS A 88 -4.24 10.30 -2.27
CA LYS A 88 -4.35 11.56 -3.01
C LYS A 88 -4.90 12.67 -2.12
N THR A 89 -6.02 12.43 -1.46
CA THR A 89 -6.69 13.39 -0.58
C THR A 89 -6.48 13.07 0.89
N SER A 90 -6.34 11.80 1.24
CA SER A 90 -6.08 11.39 2.63
C SER A 90 -4.64 11.70 3.05
N ALA A 91 -4.48 12.19 4.29
CA ALA A 91 -3.18 12.55 4.83
C ALA A 91 -2.29 11.34 5.17
N VAL A 92 -2.87 10.28 5.75
CA VAL A 92 -2.16 9.07 6.20
C VAL A 92 -3.03 7.83 6.08
N CYS A 93 -2.41 6.64 6.05
CA CYS A 93 -3.09 5.33 6.04
C CYS A 93 -2.22 4.29 6.73
N LEU A 94 -2.84 3.40 7.52
CA LEU A 94 -2.19 2.24 8.12
C LEU A 94 -2.30 1.04 7.17
N VAL A 95 -1.21 0.29 7.07
CA VAL A 95 -1.08 -0.85 6.14
C VAL A 95 -0.44 -2.00 6.91
N SER A 96 -1.01 -3.20 6.78
CA SER A 96 -0.44 -4.41 7.38
C SER A 96 0.74 -4.91 6.55
N SER A 97 1.63 -5.72 7.15
CA SER A 97 2.71 -6.34 6.40
C SER A 97 2.17 -7.30 5.33
N GLU A 98 3.00 -7.66 4.35
CA GLU A 98 2.58 -8.57 3.28
C GLU A 98 2.26 -9.99 3.79
N THR A 99 2.87 -10.40 4.90
CA THR A 99 2.76 -11.74 5.50
C THR A 99 1.83 -11.82 6.72
N GLY A 100 1.26 -10.70 7.15
CA GLY A 100 0.59 -10.56 8.45
C GLY A 100 1.49 -9.83 9.44
#